data_AF-R1GX61-F1
#
_entry.id   AF-R1GX61-F1
#
_cell.length_a   1.000
_cell.length_b   1.000
_cell.length_c   1.000
_cell.angle_alpha   90.00
_cell.angle_beta   90.00
_cell.angle_gamma   90.00
#
_symmetry.space_group_name_H-M   'P 1'
#
loop_
_entity.id
_entity.type
_entity.pdbx_description
1 polymer ?
#
loop_
_entity_poly.entity_id
_entity_poly.type
_entity_poly.pdbx_seq_one_letter_code
_entity_poly.pdbx_strand_id
1 'polypeptide(L)'
;MGIFTVAMTNGAHISPIIGGLIGQYCGWRWIFKFAAILDGLMLLTIIFFLPETLYVRESLTPANMGPSTTRLNREQYINRLRLWTSYPSLKLQGSHFVIPTLKMMKYPSVIFPALYLSSQYGFASILPAVTVAHIFTKYFGWSTMDIGIAYGAALTIGGSLGELAAGIVVDGIVKRERRKLGGRDPEPEVRLKAIWTGEILEPIGLLIYGFTLQKH
;
A
#
# COMPACT_ATOMS: atom_id res chain seq x y z
N MET A 1 1.69 6.22 -11.24
CA MET A 1 1.96 5.31 -10.10
C MET A 1 2.54 6.05 -8.91
N GLY A 2 3.63 6.82 -9.03
CA GLY A 2 4.25 7.52 -7.89
C GLY A 2 3.29 8.35 -7.02
N ILE A 3 2.47 9.22 -7.61
CA ILE A 3 1.50 10.05 -6.85
C ILE A 3 0.50 9.18 -6.07
N PHE A 4 0.00 8.11 -6.69
CA PHE A 4 -0.92 7.18 -6.04
C PHE A 4 -0.23 6.44 -4.88
N THR A 5 1.00 5.97 -5.09
CA THR A 5 1.78 5.28 -4.05
C THR A 5 2.03 6.19 -2.86
N VAL A 6 2.49 7.43 -3.11
CA VAL A 6 2.74 8.45 -2.07
C VAL A 6 1.48 8.81 -1.30
N ALA A 7 0.34 8.93 -2.00
CA ALA A 7 -0.94 9.20 -1.35
C ALA A 7 -1.40 8.02 -0.48
N MET A 8 -1.22 6.78 -0.96
CA MET A 8 -1.63 5.57 -0.25
C MET A 8 -0.82 5.35 1.04
N THR A 9 0.49 5.54 0.98
CA THR A 9 1.39 5.33 2.12
C THR A 9 1.29 6.44 3.15
N ASN A 10 1.32 7.72 2.73
CA ASN A 10 1.19 8.83 3.66
C ASN A 10 -0.20 8.93 4.29
N GLY A 11 -1.24 8.41 3.62
CA GLY A 11 -2.56 8.27 4.23
C GLY A 11 -2.51 7.44 5.52
N ALA A 12 -1.78 6.33 5.52
CA ALA A 12 -1.58 5.51 6.71
C ALA A 12 -0.75 6.24 7.77
N HIS A 13 0.24 7.04 7.39
CA HIS A 13 1.10 7.79 8.31
C HIS A 13 0.41 8.99 8.99
N ILE A 14 -0.55 9.62 8.31
CA ILE A 14 -1.34 10.73 8.87
C ILE A 14 -2.44 10.21 9.81
N SER A 15 -2.88 8.95 9.61
CA SER A 15 -3.95 8.35 10.40
C SER A 15 -3.78 8.38 11.92
N PRO A 16 -2.58 8.19 12.53
CA PRO A 16 -2.39 8.24 13.97
C PRO A 16 -2.52 9.66 14.54
N ILE A 17 -2.27 10.70 13.73
CA ILE A 17 -2.44 12.10 14.15
C ILE A 17 -3.91 12.39 14.39
N ILE A 18 -4.76 12.04 13.40
CA ILE A 18 -6.21 12.22 13.48
C ILE A 18 -6.80 11.26 14.52
N GLY A 19 -6.33 10.00 14.54
CA GLY A 19 -6.76 8.99 15.50
C GLY A 19 -6.44 9.35 16.95
N GLY A 20 -5.28 9.96 17.21
CA GLY A 20 -4.88 10.46 18.52
C GLY A 20 -5.78 11.60 19.02
N LEU A 21 -6.08 12.57 18.15
CA LEU A 21 -7.02 13.66 18.43
C LEU A 21 -8.43 13.15 18.76
N ILE A 22 -9.00 12.32 17.89
CA ILE A 22 -10.36 11.79 18.08
C ILE A 22 -10.40 10.88 19.31
N GLY A 23 -9.37 10.05 19.50
CA GLY A 23 -9.26 9.15 20.66
C GLY A 23 -9.25 9.90 21.98
N GLN A 24 -8.57 11.04 22.06
CA GLN A 24 -8.47 11.85 23.27
C GLN A 24 -9.75 12.63 23.59
N TYR A 25 -10.34 13.31 22.60
CA TYR A 25 -11.48 14.20 22.85
C TYR A 25 -12.85 13.53 22.72
N CYS A 26 -13.00 12.58 21.79
CA CYS A 26 -14.28 11.91 21.52
C CYS A 26 -14.30 10.46 22.02
N GLY A 27 -13.16 9.90 22.41
CA GLY A 27 -13.02 8.53 22.86
C GLY A 27 -12.83 7.52 21.73
N TRP A 28 -12.32 6.33 22.08
CA TRP A 28 -11.90 5.31 21.11
C TRP A 28 -13.00 4.82 20.17
N ARG A 29 -14.27 4.83 20.59
CA ARG A 29 -15.41 4.38 19.76
C ARG A 29 -15.63 5.30 18.55
N TRP A 30 -15.29 6.58 18.69
CA TRP A 30 -15.44 7.55 17.59
C TRP A 30 -14.39 7.37 16.50
N ILE A 31 -13.27 6.70 16.76
CA ILE A 31 -12.28 6.34 15.75
C ILE A 31 -12.94 5.46 14.67
N PHE A 32 -13.69 4.45 15.09
CA PHE A 32 -14.42 3.56 14.17
C PHE A 32 -15.57 4.27 13.44
N LYS A 33 -16.31 5.14 14.13
CA LYS A 33 -17.39 5.92 13.51
C LYS A 33 -16.86 6.88 12.45
N PHE A 34 -15.76 7.55 12.74
CA PHE A 34 -15.11 8.48 11.81
C PHE A 34 -14.57 7.75 10.58
N ALA A 35 -13.91 6.60 10.78
CA ALA A 35 -13.48 5.75 9.67
C ALA A 35 -14.66 5.32 8.78
N ALA A 36 -15.77 4.88 9.38
CA ALA A 36 -16.97 4.49 8.64
C ALA A 36 -17.58 5.65 7.81
N ILE A 37 -17.54 6.88 8.31
CA ILE A 37 -18.00 8.07 7.56
C ILE A 37 -17.09 8.32 6.35
N LEU A 38 -15.77 8.26 6.54
CA LEU A 38 -14.81 8.44 5.44
C LEU A 38 -14.94 7.35 4.38
N ASP A 39 -15.09 6.09 4.77
CA ASP A 39 -15.32 4.97 3.85
C ASP A 39 -16.63 5.14 3.09
N GLY A 40 -17.69 5.60 3.75
CA GLY A 40 -18.97 5.93 3.12
C GLY A 40 -18.85 7.05 2.08
N LEU A 41 -18.13 8.13 2.40
CA LEU A 41 -17.85 9.22 1.46
C LEU A 41 -16.99 8.74 0.27
N MET A 42 -16.00 7.89 0.52
CA MET A 42 -15.18 7.30 -0.54
C MET A 42 -16.03 6.42 -1.45
N LEU A 43 -16.92 5.59 -0.90
CA LEU A 43 -17.86 4.77 -1.66
C LEU A 43 -18.77 5.63 -2.55
N LEU A 44 -19.36 6.70 -2.00
CA LEU A 44 -20.18 7.64 -2.79
C LEU A 44 -19.36 8.27 -3.91
N THR A 45 -18.13 8.68 -3.63
CA THR A 45 -17.23 9.26 -4.63
C THR A 45 -16.94 8.26 -5.76
N ILE A 46 -16.68 7.00 -5.43
CA ILE A 46 -16.49 5.93 -6.42
C ILE A 46 -17.74 5.75 -7.28
N ILE A 47 -18.93 5.71 -6.67
CA ILE A 47 -20.20 5.54 -7.41
C ILE A 47 -20.44 6.68 -8.41
N PHE A 48 -20.16 7.94 -8.04
CA PHE A 48 -20.48 9.09 -8.89
C PHE A 48 -19.36 9.50 -9.85
N PHE A 49 -18.09 9.35 -9.47
CA PHE A 49 -16.95 9.90 -10.20
C PHE A 49 -16.08 8.85 -10.89
N LEU A 50 -16.21 7.57 -10.54
CA LEU A 50 -15.42 6.51 -11.16
C LEU A 50 -16.27 5.74 -12.19
N PRO A 51 -16.17 6.05 -13.49
CA PRO A 51 -16.77 5.21 -14.50
C PRO A 51 -16.10 3.84 -14.46
N GLU A 52 -16.88 2.76 -14.48
CA GLU A 52 -16.32 1.41 -14.51
C GLU A 52 -15.34 1.25 -15.69
N THR A 53 -14.07 1.04 -15.38
CA THR A 53 -13.01 0.82 -16.38
C THR A 53 -12.76 -0.66 -16.67
N LEU A 54 -13.72 -1.56 -16.38
CA LEU A 54 -13.54 -2.99 -16.66
C LEU A 54 -13.42 -3.19 -18.17
N TYR A 55 -12.20 -3.49 -18.62
CA TYR A 55 -11.89 -3.81 -20.00
C TYR A 55 -12.46 -5.20 -20.32
N VAL A 56 -13.62 -5.24 -20.97
CA VAL A 56 -14.14 -6.48 -21.55
C VAL A 56 -13.25 -6.77 -22.76
N ARG A 57 -12.40 -7.79 -22.66
CA ARG A 57 -11.78 -8.38 -23.84
C ARG A 57 -12.91 -8.98 -24.66
N GLU A 58 -13.38 -8.27 -25.69
CA GLU A 58 -14.13 -8.91 -26.76
C GLU A 58 -13.21 -9.96 -27.35
N SER A 59 -13.54 -11.22 -27.10
CA SER A 59 -12.71 -12.36 -27.51
C SER A 59 -12.71 -12.58 -29.02
N LEU A 60 -13.35 -11.74 -29.83
CA LEU A 60 -13.58 -12.00 -31.26
C LEU A 60 -13.68 -10.74 -32.17
N THR A 61 -13.07 -9.61 -31.83
CA THR A 61 -12.92 -8.52 -32.81
C THR A 61 -11.58 -8.70 -33.54
N PRO A 62 -11.54 -9.01 -34.84
CA PRO A 62 -10.28 -9.13 -35.59
C PRO A 62 -9.49 -7.83 -35.48
N ALA A 63 -8.16 -7.96 -35.43
CA ALA A 63 -7.16 -6.94 -35.07
C ALA A 63 -7.15 -5.63 -35.90
N ASN A 64 -8.16 -5.37 -36.73
CA ASN A 64 -8.25 -4.25 -37.66
C ASN A 64 -9.22 -3.14 -37.23
N MET A 65 -9.90 -3.25 -36.08
CA MET A 65 -10.62 -2.11 -35.52
C MET A 65 -9.73 -1.42 -34.50
N GLY A 66 -9.37 -0.16 -34.79
CA GLY A 66 -8.61 0.71 -33.89
C GLY A 66 -9.24 0.81 -32.49
N PRO A 67 -8.54 1.42 -31.52
CA PRO A 67 -8.96 1.43 -30.12
C PRO A 67 -10.40 1.94 -30.02
N SER A 68 -11.33 1.02 -29.79
CA SER A 68 -12.74 1.33 -29.64
C SER A 68 -12.89 2.09 -28.33
N THR A 69 -12.89 3.42 -28.44
CA THR A 69 -13.29 4.35 -27.39
C THR A 69 -14.80 4.28 -27.25
N THR A 70 -15.32 3.09 -26.89
CA THR A 70 -16.76 2.89 -26.70
C THR A 70 -17.16 3.64 -25.44
N ARG A 71 -17.59 4.90 -25.61
CA ARG A 71 -18.31 5.65 -24.58
C ARG A 71 -19.51 4.79 -24.18
N LEU A 72 -19.53 4.32 -22.94
CA LEU A 72 -20.60 3.46 -22.43
C LEU A 72 -21.92 4.26 -22.45
N ASN A 73 -22.96 3.72 -23.09
CA ASN A 73 -24.30 4.29 -23.01
C ASN A 73 -24.82 4.22 -21.56
N ARG A 74 -25.62 5.20 -21.13
CA ARG A 74 -26.14 5.31 -19.76
C ARG A 74 -26.79 4.02 -19.25
N GLU A 75 -27.52 3.31 -20.12
CA GLU A 75 -28.15 2.02 -19.80
C GLU A 75 -27.14 0.88 -19.61
N GLN A 76 -26.04 0.88 -20.37
CA GLN A 76 -24.95 -0.08 -20.19
C GLN A 76 -24.19 0.18 -18.89
N TYR A 77 -24.00 1.45 -18.52
CA TYR A 77 -23.40 1.83 -17.24
C TYR A 77 -24.26 1.38 -16.05
N ILE A 78 -25.57 1.63 -16.08
CA ILE A 78 -26.49 1.20 -15.01
C ILE A 78 -26.58 -0.34 -14.94
N ASN A 79 -26.58 -1.03 -16.07
CA ASN A 79 -26.55 -2.50 -16.10
C ASN A 79 -25.24 -3.09 -15.58
N ARG A 80 -24.14 -2.34 -15.61
CA ARG A 80 -22.85 -2.74 -15.06
C ARG A 80 -22.72 -2.48 -13.56
N LEU A 81 -23.30 -1.39 -13.07
CA LEU A 81 -23.48 -1.09 -11.63
C LEU A 81 -24.35 -2.12 -10.86
N ARG A 82 -24.76 -3.22 -11.49
CA ARG A 82 -25.47 -4.31 -10.81
C ARG A 82 -24.57 -4.93 -9.75
N LEU A 83 -25.00 -4.84 -8.49
CA LEU A 83 -24.33 -5.44 -7.32
C LEU A 83 -24.10 -6.95 -7.47
N TRP A 84 -24.88 -7.60 -8.32
CA TRP A 84 -24.76 -9.02 -8.63
C TRP A 84 -24.75 -9.22 -10.15
N THR A 85 -23.59 -9.61 -10.67
CA THR A 85 -23.45 -10.05 -12.06
C THR A 85 -23.23 -11.55 -12.06
N SER A 86 -24.24 -12.30 -12.48
CA SER A 86 -24.15 -13.76 -12.62
C SER A 86 -23.56 -14.07 -13.99
N TYR A 87 -22.26 -14.37 -14.06
CA TYR A 87 -21.63 -14.92 -15.27
C TYR A 87 -21.89 -16.43 -15.31
N PRO A 88 -22.75 -16.95 -16.21
CA PRO A 88 -23.13 -18.36 -16.22
C PRO A 88 -21.96 -19.32 -16.48
N SER A 89 -20.85 -18.80 -17.05
CA SER A 89 -19.64 -19.55 -17.38
C SER A 89 -18.58 -19.57 -16.28
N LEU A 90 -18.66 -18.70 -15.26
CA LEU A 90 -17.72 -18.66 -14.13
C LEU A 90 -18.42 -19.14 -12.85
N LYS A 91 -18.36 -20.45 -12.60
CA LYS A 91 -18.65 -21.00 -11.28
C LYS A 91 -17.49 -20.60 -10.36
N LEU A 92 -17.62 -19.47 -9.66
CA LEU A 92 -16.68 -19.06 -8.60
C LEU A 92 -16.70 -20.13 -7.50
N GLN A 93 -15.71 -21.02 -7.50
CA GLN A 93 -15.48 -21.91 -6.37
C GLN A 93 -14.48 -21.26 -5.42
N GLY A 94 -14.66 -21.42 -4.10
CA GLY A 94 -13.72 -20.89 -3.10
C GLY A 94 -12.27 -21.37 -3.30
N SER A 95 -12.11 -22.53 -3.94
CA SER A 95 -10.84 -23.09 -4.37
C SER A 95 -10.08 -22.19 -5.37
N HIS A 96 -10.77 -21.37 -6.17
CA HIS A 96 -10.15 -20.45 -7.13
C HIS A 96 -9.44 -19.26 -6.46
N PHE A 97 -9.68 -18.99 -5.18
CA PHE A 97 -8.94 -17.94 -4.45
C PHE A 97 -7.64 -18.47 -3.83
N VAL A 98 -7.68 -19.72 -3.34
CA VAL A 98 -6.57 -20.30 -2.59
C VAL A 98 -5.59 -21.03 -3.51
N ILE A 99 -6.09 -21.79 -4.49
CA ILE A 99 -5.25 -22.62 -5.39
C ILE A 99 -4.25 -21.78 -6.20
N PRO A 100 -4.63 -20.64 -6.83
CA PRO A 100 -3.67 -19.83 -7.59
C PRO A 100 -2.59 -19.24 -6.68
N THR A 101 -2.99 -18.74 -5.51
CA THR A 101 -2.06 -18.19 -4.51
C THR A 101 -1.04 -19.23 -4.08
N LEU A 102 -1.48 -20.44 -3.72
CA LEU A 102 -0.59 -21.54 -3.36
C LEU A 102 0.28 -22.01 -4.53
N LYS A 103 -0.24 -21.97 -5.77
CA LYS A 103 0.52 -22.33 -6.97
C LYS A 103 1.61 -21.30 -7.28
N MET A 104 1.36 -20.02 -7.04
CA MET A 104 2.32 -18.94 -7.20
C MET A 104 3.47 -19.02 -6.18
N MET A 105 3.20 -19.53 -4.97
CA MET A 105 4.26 -19.79 -3.99
C MET A 105 5.29 -20.83 -4.44
N LYS A 106 5.03 -21.62 -5.50
CA LYS A 106 6.06 -22.54 -6.03
C LYS A 106 7.24 -21.81 -6.68
N TYR A 107 7.08 -20.54 -7.03
CA TYR A 107 8.12 -19.75 -7.66
C TYR A 107 8.96 -19.02 -6.60
N PRO A 108 10.27 -19.28 -6.51
CA PRO A 108 11.15 -18.61 -5.54
C PRO A 108 11.15 -17.09 -5.69
N SER A 109 10.99 -16.59 -6.93
CA SER A 109 10.87 -15.16 -7.24
C SER A 109 9.66 -14.48 -6.62
N VAL A 110 8.66 -15.23 -6.16
CA VAL A 110 7.49 -14.72 -5.43
C VAL A 110 7.68 -14.88 -3.92
N ILE A 111 8.28 -15.97 -3.46
CA ILE A 111 8.49 -16.23 -2.03
C ILE A 111 9.45 -15.20 -1.42
N PHE A 112 10.61 -14.95 -2.03
CA PHE A 112 11.63 -14.08 -1.43
C PHE A 112 11.11 -12.64 -1.18
N PRO A 113 10.48 -11.96 -2.17
CA PRO A 113 9.92 -10.64 -1.92
C PRO A 113 8.74 -10.66 -0.95
N ALA A 114 7.95 -11.73 -0.92
CA ALA A 114 6.81 -11.85 -0.01
C ALA A 114 7.26 -11.99 1.45
N LEU A 115 8.27 -12.83 1.70
CA LEU A 115 8.88 -12.95 3.04
C LEU A 115 9.53 -11.64 3.46
N TYR A 116 10.25 -10.98 2.56
CA TYR A 116 10.84 -9.67 2.81
C TYR A 116 9.80 -8.61 3.18
N LEU A 117 8.73 -8.48 2.39
CA LEU A 117 7.66 -7.53 2.69
C LEU A 117 7.00 -7.84 4.03
N SER A 118 6.82 -9.13 4.35
CA SER A 118 6.24 -9.56 5.63
C SER A 118 7.14 -9.23 6.82
N SER A 119 8.45 -9.47 6.73
CA SER A 119 9.40 -9.11 7.80
C SER A 119 9.46 -7.60 7.97
N GLN A 120 9.58 -6.85 6.87
CA GLN A 120 9.62 -5.39 6.88
C GLN A 120 8.36 -4.79 7.53
N TYR A 121 7.16 -5.28 7.17
CA TYR A 121 5.92 -4.78 7.77
C TYR A 121 5.82 -5.12 9.26
N GLY A 122 6.22 -6.34 9.65
CA GLY A 122 6.18 -6.78 11.03
C GLY A 122 7.10 -5.98 11.94
N PHE A 123 8.38 -5.86 11.55
CA PHE A 123 9.40 -5.24 12.38
C PHE A 123 9.45 -3.72 12.24
N ALA A 124 9.42 -3.17 11.03
CA ALA A 124 9.53 -1.72 10.84
C ALA A 124 8.22 -0.96 11.11
N SER A 125 7.05 -1.57 10.90
CA SER A 125 5.76 -0.87 11.02
C SER A 125 4.99 -1.27 12.28
N ILE A 126 4.62 -2.55 12.42
CA ILE A 126 3.70 -3.01 13.47
C ILE A 126 4.34 -2.93 14.85
N LEU A 127 5.59 -3.39 14.99
CA LEU A 127 6.27 -3.41 16.29
C LEU A 127 6.40 -1.99 16.87
N PRO A 128 6.97 -0.99 16.16
CA PRO A 128 7.02 0.39 16.64
C PRO A 128 5.65 0.99 16.94
N ALA A 129 4.61 0.67 16.16
CA ALA A 129 3.25 1.16 16.42
C ALA A 129 2.76 0.78 17.82
N VAL A 130 2.94 -0.49 18.19
CA VAL A 130 2.48 -1.04 19.47
C VAL A 130 3.41 -0.61 20.61
N THR A 131 4.73 -0.66 20.41
CA THR A 131 5.70 -0.33 21.45
C THR A 131 5.69 1.15 21.78
N VAL A 132 5.59 2.05 20.79
CA VAL A 132 5.47 3.49 21.04
C VAL A 132 4.22 3.78 21.87
N ALA A 133 3.06 3.25 21.47
CA ALA A 133 1.82 3.47 22.22
C ALA A 133 1.91 2.98 23.67
N HIS A 134 2.48 1.79 23.90
CA HIS A 134 2.55 1.20 25.24
C HIS A 134 3.62 1.86 26.13
N ILE A 135 4.85 2.01 25.63
CA ILE A 135 6.00 2.52 26.39
C ILE A 135 5.81 3.99 26.71
N PHE A 136 5.39 4.81 25.74
CA PHE A 136 5.27 6.26 25.95
C PHE A 136 4.10 6.61 26.88
N THR A 137 3.04 5.82 26.89
CA THR A 137 1.97 5.97 27.90
C THR A 137 2.49 5.59 29.29
N LYS A 138 3.23 4.48 29.41
CA LYS A 138 3.63 3.91 30.72
C LYS A 138 4.80 4.66 31.38
N TYR A 139 5.83 5.02 30.62
CA TYR A 139 7.06 5.64 31.15
C TYR A 139 7.04 7.16 31.08
N PHE A 140 6.50 7.73 30.00
CA PHE A 140 6.49 9.18 29.77
C PHE A 140 5.17 9.86 30.16
N GLY A 141 4.12 9.09 30.47
CA GLY A 141 2.81 9.64 30.85
C GLY A 141 2.15 10.46 29.74
N TRP A 142 2.54 10.24 28.48
CA TRP A 142 2.04 11.01 27.35
C TRP A 142 0.55 10.77 27.10
N SER A 143 -0.14 11.83 26.69
CA SER A 143 -1.54 11.71 26.28
C SER A 143 -1.66 11.03 24.91
N THR A 144 -2.85 10.51 24.59
CA THR A 144 -3.10 9.82 23.31
C THR A 144 -2.85 10.73 22.10
N MET A 145 -3.08 12.04 22.23
CA MET A 145 -2.79 13.04 21.20
C MET A 145 -1.28 13.22 21.02
N ASP A 146 -0.50 13.34 22.09
CA ASP A 146 0.94 13.54 22.01
C ASP A 146 1.61 12.36 21.29
N ILE A 147 1.19 11.13 21.65
CA ILE A 147 1.64 9.91 20.99
C ILE A 147 1.26 9.91 19.50
N GLY A 148 0.00 10.26 19.19
CA GLY A 148 -0.49 10.31 17.82
C GLY A 148 0.27 11.31 16.93
N ILE A 149 0.58 12.49 17.48
CA ILE A 149 1.35 13.53 16.77
C ILE A 149 2.81 13.09 16.61
N ALA A 150 3.48 12.67 17.69
CA ALA A 150 4.89 12.29 17.64
C ALA A 150 5.10 11.10 16.67
N TYR A 151 4.28 10.07 16.78
CA TYR A 151 4.36 8.90 15.92
C TYR A 151 3.97 9.20 14.48
N GLY A 152 2.83 9.88 14.27
CA GLY A 152 2.35 10.19 12.92
C GLY A 152 3.23 11.19 12.17
N ALA A 153 3.76 12.22 12.85
CA ALA A 153 4.69 13.17 12.23
C ALA A 153 6.02 12.49 11.88
N ALA A 154 6.57 11.67 12.78
CA ALA A 154 7.79 10.92 12.51
C ALA A 154 7.63 9.98 11.30
N LEU A 155 6.52 9.24 11.23
CA LEU A 155 6.22 8.37 10.09
C LEU A 155 6.01 9.13 8.79
N THR A 156 5.31 10.27 8.83
CA THR A 156 5.04 11.05 7.62
C THR A 156 6.34 11.62 7.04
N ILE A 157 7.20 12.18 7.90
CA ILE A 157 8.50 12.73 7.47
C ILE A 157 9.42 11.61 6.98
N GLY A 158 9.57 10.54 7.78
CA GLY A 158 10.44 9.41 7.44
C GLY A 158 9.97 8.65 6.20
N GLY A 159 8.68 8.37 6.09
CA GLY A 159 8.06 7.70 4.95
C GLY A 159 8.15 8.53 3.66
N SER A 160 7.85 9.83 3.72
CA SER A 160 7.97 10.72 2.56
C SER A 160 9.41 10.80 2.06
N LEU A 161 10.38 10.98 2.96
CA LEU A 161 11.81 10.99 2.59
C LEU A 161 12.25 9.64 2.02
N GLY A 162 11.82 8.55 2.63
CA GLY A 162 12.12 7.19 2.20
C GLY A 162 11.59 6.89 0.79
N GLU A 163 10.36 7.29 0.48
CA GLU A 163 9.75 7.08 -0.83
C GLU A 163 10.42 7.89 -1.94
N LEU A 164 10.72 9.17 -1.65
CA LEU A 164 11.46 10.02 -2.59
C LEU A 164 12.85 9.46 -2.86
N ALA A 165 13.56 9.02 -1.81
CA ALA A 165 14.87 8.39 -1.95
C ALA A 165 14.79 7.05 -2.70
N ALA A 166 13.80 6.21 -2.41
CA ALA A 166 13.63 4.89 -3.03
C ALA A 166 13.47 5.00 -4.55
N GLY A 167 12.68 5.96 -5.03
CA GLY A 167 12.54 6.22 -6.46
C GLY A 167 13.88 6.55 -7.13
N ILE A 168 14.66 7.44 -6.52
CA ILE A 168 15.98 7.87 -7.03
C ILE A 168 16.97 6.69 -7.03
N VAL A 169 16.99 5.89 -5.96
CA VAL A 169 17.88 4.73 -5.82
C VAL A 169 17.55 3.66 -6.85
N VAL A 170 16.26 3.30 -7.00
CA VAL A 170 15.82 2.29 -7.97
C VAL A 170 16.14 2.73 -9.40
N ASP A 171 15.81 3.99 -9.75
CA ASP A 171 16.11 4.53 -11.07
C ASP A 171 17.62 4.61 -11.33
N GLY A 172 18.41 4.94 -10.29
CA GLY A 172 19.87 4.94 -10.34
C GLY A 172 20.46 3.56 -10.64
N ILE A 173 19.98 2.52 -9.97
CA ILE A 173 20.40 1.13 -10.19
C ILE A 173 20.06 0.68 -11.62
N VAL A 174 18.83 0.94 -12.06
CA VAL A 174 18.38 0.58 -13.42
C VAL A 174 19.17 1.32 -14.49
N LYS A 175 19.41 2.63 -14.33
CA LYS A 175 20.23 3.42 -15.26
C LYS A 175 21.68 2.92 -15.31
N ARG A 176 22.25 2.51 -14.18
CA ARG A 176 23.60 1.96 -14.11
C ARG A 176 23.71 0.64 -14.88
N GLU A 177 22.76 -0.26 -14.71
CA GLU A 177 22.74 -1.54 -15.45
C GLU A 177 22.46 -1.34 -16.95
N ARG A 178 21.57 -0.41 -17.31
CA ARG A 178 21.32 -0.04 -18.73
C ARG A 178 22.59 0.46 -19.43
N ARG A 179 23.43 1.23 -18.73
CA ARG A 179 24.73 1.69 -19.25
C ARG A 179 25.70 0.51 -19.49
N LYS A 180 25.73 -0.48 -18.58
CA LYS A 180 26.57 -1.68 -18.74
C LYS A 180 26.14 -2.55 -19.93
N LEU A 181 24.84 -2.61 -20.19
CA LEU A 181 24.25 -3.39 -21.29
C LEU A 181 24.25 -2.65 -22.65
N GLY A 182 24.93 -1.51 -22.75
CA GLY A 182 25.04 -0.77 -24.01
C GLY A 182 23.72 -0.19 -24.51
N GLY A 183 22.77 0.11 -23.61
CA GLY A 183 21.47 0.71 -23.95
C GLY A 183 20.31 -0.29 -24.12
N ARG A 184 20.56 -1.59 -23.99
CA ARG A 184 19.46 -2.59 -23.92
C ARG A 184 18.69 -2.45 -22.62
N ASP A 185 17.40 -2.78 -22.67
CA ASP A 185 16.54 -2.75 -21.49
C ASP A 185 16.98 -3.85 -20.50
N PRO A 186 17.29 -3.48 -19.24
CA PRO A 186 17.69 -4.44 -18.23
C PRO A 186 16.51 -5.34 -17.84
N GLU A 187 16.82 -6.57 -17.45
CA GLU A 187 15.82 -7.52 -16.96
C GLU A 187 15.05 -6.95 -15.76
N PRO A 188 13.74 -7.25 -15.62
CA PRO A 188 12.93 -6.75 -14.51
C PRO A 188 13.49 -7.05 -13.12
N GLU A 189 14.27 -8.13 -13.00
CA GLU A 189 14.93 -8.59 -11.77
C GLU A 189 15.99 -7.61 -11.25
N VAL A 190 16.52 -6.71 -12.09
CA VAL A 190 17.47 -5.69 -11.64
C VAL A 190 16.86 -4.78 -10.58
N ARG A 191 15.54 -4.53 -10.64
CA ARG A 191 14.84 -3.75 -9.62
C ARG A 191 14.82 -4.47 -8.26
N LEU A 192 14.83 -5.80 -8.27
CA LEU A 192 14.87 -6.60 -7.04
C LEU A 192 16.14 -6.35 -6.24
N LYS A 193 17.25 -6.02 -6.91
CA LYS A 193 18.52 -5.67 -6.24
C LYS A 193 18.40 -4.44 -5.33
N ALA A 194 17.38 -3.60 -5.52
CA ALA A 194 17.11 -2.47 -4.64
C ALA A 194 16.70 -2.90 -3.22
N ILE A 195 16.18 -4.13 -3.04
CA ILE A 195 15.80 -4.67 -1.73
C ILE A 195 16.96 -4.60 -0.73
N TRP A 196 18.19 -4.88 -1.17
CA TRP A 196 19.38 -4.84 -0.32
C TRP A 196 19.62 -3.48 0.36
N THR A 197 19.17 -2.38 -0.27
CA THR A 197 19.29 -1.05 0.34
C THR A 197 18.31 -0.86 1.50
N GLY A 198 17.10 -1.43 1.40
CA GLY A 198 16.10 -1.42 2.47
C GLY A 198 16.50 -2.36 3.62
N GLU A 199 17.01 -3.55 3.29
CA GLU A 199 17.47 -4.57 4.25
C GLU A 199 18.56 -4.10 5.20
N ILE A 200 19.42 -3.17 4.77
CA ILE A 200 20.46 -2.62 5.66
C ILE A 200 19.90 -1.48 6.50
N LEU A 201 19.02 -0.66 5.92
CA LEU A 201 18.50 0.54 6.58
C LEU A 201 17.52 0.20 7.72
N GLU A 202 16.71 -0.85 7.53
CA GLU A 202 15.74 -1.31 8.53
C GLU A 202 16.37 -1.69 9.89
N PRO A 203 17.32 -2.65 9.97
CA PRO A 203 17.91 -3.06 11.25
C PRO A 203 18.68 -1.91 11.89
N ILE A 204 19.32 -1.03 11.11
CA ILE A 204 19.98 0.18 11.63
C ILE A 204 18.94 1.10 12.29
N GLY A 205 17.80 1.33 11.64
CA GLY A 205 16.71 2.13 12.20
C GLY A 205 16.13 1.54 13.48
N LEU A 206 15.93 0.22 13.51
CA LEU A 206 15.43 -0.49 14.69
C LEU A 206 16.42 -0.49 15.85
N LEU A 207 17.72 -0.62 15.57
CA LEU A 207 18.77 -0.50 16.58
C LEU A 207 18.83 0.90 17.17
N ILE A 208 18.77 1.94 16.32
CA ILE A 208 18.71 3.34 16.79
C ILE A 208 17.49 3.54 17.68
N TYR A 209 16.32 3.08 17.24
CA TYR A 209 15.08 3.13 18.04
C TYR A 209 15.24 2.43 19.40
N GLY A 210 15.77 1.21 19.41
CA GLY A 210 16.03 0.45 20.64
C GLY A 210 17.00 1.16 21.59
N PHE A 211 18.12 1.69 21.09
CA PHE A 211 19.09 2.42 21.90
C PHE A 211 18.55 3.74 22.45
N THR A 212 17.67 4.43 21.70
CA THR A 212 17.02 5.65 22.21
C THR A 212 16.07 5.37 23.36
N LEU A 213 15.42 4.20 23.37
CA LEU A 213 14.55 3.78 24.47
C LEU A 213 15.32 3.32 25.70
N GLN A 214 16.49 2.70 25.54
CA GLN A 214 17.30 2.20 26.67
C GLN A 214 17.75 3.30 27.64
N LYS A 215 17.85 4.55 27.18
CA LYS A 215 18.35 5.66 28.01
C LYS A 215 17.34 6.18 29.04
N HIS A 216 16.14 5.60 29.16
CA HIS A 216 15.09 5.96 30.11
C HIS A 216 14.49 4.69 30.73
#